data_AF-A0A6L3V6K1-F1
#
_entry.id   AF-A0A6L3V6K1-F1
#
_cell.length_a   1.000
_cell.length_b   1.000
_cell.length_c   1.000
_cell.angle_alpha   90.00
_cell.angle_beta   90.00
_cell.angle_gamma   90.00
#
_symmetry.space_group_name_H-M   'P 1'
#
loop_
_entity.id
_entity.type
_entity.pdbx_description
1 polymer ?
#
loop_
_entity_poly.entity_id
_entity_poly.type
_entity_poly.pdbx_seq_one_letter_code
_entity_poly.pdbx_strand_id
1 'polypeptide(L)' 'MADSKKDKHEKKDVNIGSNVSLNGLVTAVFDNMVHVQIGAKIVTVHMKDLYSGLNQTLLKN' A
#
# COMPACT_ATOMS: atom_id res chain seq x y z
N MET A 1 7.31 -37.04 18.50
CA MET A 1 6.41 -36.94 17.32
C MET A 1 6.42 -35.49 16.89
N ALA A 2 6.79 -35.21 15.64
CA ALA A 2 7.19 -33.88 15.18
C ALA A 2 5.98 -32.96 14.96
N ASP A 3 6.02 -31.78 15.59
CA ASP A 3 5.07 -30.68 15.38
C ASP A 3 5.22 -30.12 13.96
N SER A 4 4.27 -30.49 13.10
CA SER A 4 4.19 -29.95 11.74
C SER A 4 3.49 -28.60 11.78
N LYS A 5 4.25 -27.51 11.95
CA LYS A 5 3.75 -26.15 11.67
C LYS A 5 3.43 -26.07 10.17
N LYS A 6 2.15 -26.24 9.82
CA LYS A 6 1.63 -25.86 8.51
C LYS A 6 1.66 -24.35 8.44
N ASP A 7 2.68 -23.80 7.79
CA ASP A 7 2.61 -22.44 7.26
C ASP A 7 1.46 -22.42 6.25
N LYS A 8 0.31 -21.97 6.74
CA LYS A 8 -0.85 -21.61 5.93
C LYS A 8 -0.41 -20.43 5.07
N HIS A 9 0.13 -20.72 3.90
CA HIS A 9 0.05 -19.79 2.77
C HIS A 9 -1.42 -19.66 2.41
N GLU A 10 -2.14 -18.82 3.18
CA GLU A 10 -3.45 -18.33 2.78
C GLU A 10 -3.22 -17.53 1.50
N LYS A 11 -3.58 -18.14 0.37
CA LYS A 11 -3.70 -17.44 -0.90
C LYS A 11 -4.68 -16.29 -0.67
N LYS A 12 -4.16 -15.08 -0.51
CA LYS A 12 -4.98 -13.87 -0.52
C LYS A 12 -5.36 -13.63 -1.97
N ASP A 13 -6.40 -14.33 -2.42
CA ASP A 13 -6.97 -14.12 -3.74
C ASP A 13 -7.48 -12.67 -3.79
N VAL A 14 -6.78 -11.83 -4.55
CA VAL A 14 -7.17 -10.43 -4.75
C VAL A 14 -8.32 -10.43 -5.75
N ASN A 15 -9.52 -10.12 -5.26
CA ASN A 15 -10.72 -10.07 -6.09
C ASN A 15 -10.98 -8.66 -6.63
N ILE A 16 -11.68 -8.55 -7.75
CA ILE A 16 -12.15 -7.27 -8.29
C ILE A 16 -13.03 -6.58 -7.24
N GLY A 17 -12.74 -5.30 -6.95
CA GLY A 17 -13.41 -4.53 -5.90
C GLY A 17 -12.76 -4.63 -4.51
N SER A 18 -11.66 -5.39 -4.36
CA SER A 18 -10.90 -5.42 -3.10
C SER A 18 -10.12 -4.12 -2.90
N ASN A 19 -10.10 -3.62 -1.67
CA ASN A 19 -9.19 -2.54 -1.28
C ASN A 19 -7.78 -3.12 -1.07
N VAL A 20 -6.80 -2.54 -1.75
CA VAL A 20 -5.39 -2.92 -1.64
C VAL A 20 -4.55 -1.70 -1.29
N SER A 21 -3.50 -1.90 -0.50
CA SER A 21 -2.46 -0.91 -0.27
C SER A 21 -1.22 -1.28 -1.06
N LEU A 22 -0.56 -0.28 -1.65
CA LEU A 22 0.64 -0.43 -2.46
C LEU A 22 1.78 0.32 -1.81
N ASN A 23 2.91 -0.37 -1.63
CA ASN A 23 4.15 0.27 -1.21
C ASN A 23 4.89 0.77 -2.46
N GLY A 24 5.44 1.97 -2.38
CA GLY A 24 6.24 2.55 -3.44
C GLY A 24 7.33 3.46 -2.88
N LEU A 25 8.31 3.77 -3.73
CA LEU A 25 9.42 4.64 -3.37
C LEU A 25 9.13 6.06 -3.82
N VAL A 26 9.22 7.03 -2.91
CA VAL A 26 9.13 8.45 -3.29
C VAL A 26 10.41 8.82 -4.04
N THR A 27 10.26 9.15 -5.31
CA THR A 27 11.39 9.51 -6.20
C THR A 27 11.55 11.01 -6.35
N ALA A 28 10.46 11.76 -6.26
CA ALA A 28 10.48 13.21 -6.28
C ALA A 28 9.25 13.80 -5.59
N VAL A 29 9.41 15.03 -5.11
CA VAL A 29 8.36 15.82 -4.48
C VAL A 29 8.43 17.22 -5.09
N PHE A 30 7.33 17.65 -5.69
CA PHE A 30 7.23 18.98 -6.31
C PHE A 30 5.93 19.64 -5.86
N ASP A 31 6.08 20.75 -5.14
CA ASP A 31 4.95 21.49 -4.55
C ASP A 31 3.99 20.53 -3.80
N ASN A 32 2.77 20.36 -4.29
CA ASN A 32 1.75 19.51 -3.66
C ASN A 32 1.58 18.14 -4.36
N MET A 33 2.54 17.72 -5.19
CA MET A 33 2.56 16.43 -5.87
C MET A 33 3.76 15.58 -5.44
N VAL A 34 3.53 14.28 -5.36
CA VAL A 34 4.52 13.27 -5.02
C VAL A 34 4.60 12.27 -6.16
N HIS A 35 5.82 12.00 -6.61
CA HIS A 35 6.11 10.98 -7.60
C HIS A 35 6.54 9.71 -6.88
N VAL A 36 5.69 8.70 -6.92
CA VAL A 36 5.91 7.40 -6.27
C VAL A 36 6.21 6.36 -7.35
N GLN A 37 7.38 5.73 -7.28
CA GLN A 37 7.73 4.61 -8.12
C GLN A 37 7.13 3.32 -7.55
N ILE A 38 6.37 2.62 -8.38
CA ILE A 38 5.77 1.32 -8.08
C ILE A 38 6.17 0.38 -9.20
N GLY A 39 7.05 -0.57 -8.90
CA GLY A 39 7.70 -1.40 -9.92
C GLY A 39 8.47 -0.54 -10.94
N ALA A 40 8.20 -0.75 -12.23
CA ALA A 40 8.86 -0.03 -13.32
C ALA A 40 8.14 1.27 -13.76
N LYS A 41 7.11 1.71 -13.02
CA LYS A 41 6.30 2.89 -13.36
C LYS A 41 6.41 3.96 -12.27
N ILE A 42 6.27 5.21 -12.67
CA ILE A 42 6.15 6.35 -11.77
C ILE A 42 4.70 6.82 -11.80
N VAL A 43 4.08 6.88 -10.63
CA VAL A 43 2.73 7.40 -10.43
C VAL A 43 2.85 8.76 -9.74
N THR A 44 2.12 9.75 -10.26
CA THR A 44 2.06 11.08 -9.63
C THR A 44 0.77 11.17 -8.85
N VAL A 45 0.87 11.50 -7.57
CA VAL A 45 -0.26 11.61 -6.65
C VAL A 45 -0.20 12.93 -5.92
N HIS A 46 -1.37 13.52 -5.69
CA HIS A 46 -1.47 14.75 -4.92
C HIS A 46 -1.28 14.42 -3.43
N MET A 47 -0.48 15.22 -2.71
CA MET A 47 -0.22 14.97 -1.29
C MET A 47 -1.49 14.88 -0.45
N LYS A 48 -2.50 15.70 -0.76
CA LYS A 48 -3.80 15.70 -0.06
C LYS A 48 -4.48 14.33 -0.10
N ASP A 49 -4.30 13.58 -1.19
CA ASP A 49 -4.90 12.26 -1.38
C ASP A 49 -4.11 11.17 -0.64
N LEU A 50 -2.81 11.37 -0.40
CA LEU A 50 -1.99 10.47 0.42
C LEU A 50 -2.28 10.63 1.92
N TYR A 51 -2.46 11.87 2.41
CA TYR A 51 -2.71 12.12 3.82
C TYR A 51 -4.14 11.81 4.27
N SER A 52 -5.12 11.87 3.36
CA SER A 52 -6.53 11.58 3.69
C SER A 52 -6.76 10.11 4.11
N GLY A 53 -6.02 9.16 3.52
CA GLY A 53 -6.05 7.74 3.93
C GLY A 53 -5.35 7.43 5.26
N LEU A 54 -4.39 8.26 5.66
CA LEU A 54 -3.61 8.08 6.89
C LEU A 54 -4.43 8.42 8.15
N ASN A 55 -5.28 9.44 8.07
CA ASN A 55 -6.14 9.86 9.18
C ASN A 55 -7.18 8.81 9.57
N GLN A 56 -7.66 7.97 8.64
CA GLN A 56 -8.60 6.89 8.97
C GLN A 56 -7.93 5.71 9.72
N THR A 57 -6.62 5.54 9.55
CA THR A 57 -5.87 4.45 10.18
C THR A 57 -5.36 4.85 11.58
N LEU A 58 -5.02 6.13 11.78
CA LEU A 58 -4.59 6.67 13.08
C LEU A 58 -5.75 6.98 14.05
N LEU A 59 -6.98 7.17 13.57
CA LEU A 59 -8.18 7.37 14.41
C LEU A 59 -8.81 6.06 14.92
N LYS A 60 -8.26 4.91 14.52
CA LYS A 60 -8.79 3.57 14.85
C LYS A 60 -7.94 2.78 15.85
N ASN A 61 -6.86 3.37 16.35
CA ASN A 61 -6.03 2.79 17.42
C ASN A 61 -6.21 3.55 18.73
#